data_AF-A0A7X0U936-F1
#
_entry.id   AF-A0A7X0U936-F1
#
_cell.length_a   1.000
_cell.length_b   1.000
_cell.length_c   1.000
_cell.angle_alpha   90.00
_cell.angle_beta   90.00
_cell.angle_gamma   90.00
#
_symmetry.space_group_name_H-M   'P 1'
#
loop_
_entity.id
_entity.type
_entity.pdbx_description
1 polymer ?
#
loop_
_entity_poly.entity_id
_entity_poly.type
_entity_poly.pdbx_seq_one_letter_code
_entity_poly.pdbx_strand_id
1 'polypeptide(L)'
;MPPTLTPSAKLLQLLPEAVVQTDALWEITYLNPAWTTLTGHAVEAALGRSLLEFVHPGDIGTMRSGMPVFRLRFADADYRWVRLQLHPETDAAERVISRQGVLIEITEVTEQVLVEIRQRFLRLLETIDGVVWEAEIGVGNTFLSPQVERLFGYSVEEWRADPGFWRAHVHPDDLEAALVIDDAAYNATHSHAYEMSYRLIAKSGKVVWVRDLCRAVVEPGRPNRMIGLMIDVTQQKNTELELLRSENRYSLATLGSNDGIWYWDLRTDALHVSGRFHQIVGLGSGDHVHDGGWSFLEQLIDPEDRVRVQAAYRRHLSGNSPNFSVDFRAFHAAGRLVWVNWRGLAEFEDGVAVRMAGSLSDLADRGSSYDALTSLPGRPLFRDRLANLMALQQNEAANGDGVPTTRDKATMFAVLLLDLNGFKAVNDNYGHHVGDRLLQQVARRLESCVRAVDLVARMGGDEFNVLLESIDPAEARNRAQQIAAALAAPYVVGEHTVISGASIGLVSSASRLATVDDYLRAADTAMYQAKSQSLGVCVFQ
;
A
#
# COMPACT_ATOMS: atom_id res chain seq x y z
N MET A 1 61.84 19.16 -51.97
CA MET A 1 60.65 19.96 -52.34
C MET A 1 59.85 20.19 -51.07
N PRO A 2 59.54 21.44 -50.68
CA PRO A 2 58.65 21.65 -49.54
C PRO A 2 57.24 21.14 -49.89
N PRO A 3 56.49 20.57 -48.94
CA PRO A 3 55.16 20.05 -49.20
C PRO A 3 54.26 21.17 -49.74
N THR A 4 53.71 20.97 -50.93
CA THR A 4 52.74 21.89 -51.54
C THR A 4 51.47 21.89 -50.71
N LEU A 5 51.30 22.94 -49.90
CA LEU A 5 50.08 23.24 -49.17
C LEU A 5 48.86 23.23 -50.11
N THR A 6 47.75 22.66 -49.65
CA THR A 6 46.47 22.69 -50.34
C THR A 6 46.02 24.14 -50.61
N PRO A 7 45.23 24.42 -51.67
CA PRO A 7 44.77 25.77 -51.99
C PRO A 7 44.08 26.47 -50.81
N SER A 8 43.30 25.72 -50.01
CA SER A 8 42.65 26.23 -48.80
C SER A 8 43.64 26.60 -47.68
N ALA A 9 44.72 25.82 -47.50
CA ALA A 9 45.75 26.13 -46.52
C ALA A 9 46.57 27.38 -46.89
N LYS A 10 46.76 27.64 -48.19
CA LYS A 10 47.39 28.91 -48.65
C LYS A 10 46.52 30.13 -48.37
N LEU A 11 45.20 29.99 -48.44
CA LEU A 11 44.27 31.09 -48.14
C LEU A 11 44.26 31.43 -46.64
N LEU A 12 44.30 30.41 -45.75
CA LEU A 12 44.34 30.63 -44.30
C LEU A 12 45.59 31.37 -43.82
N GLN A 13 46.71 31.26 -44.56
CA GLN A 13 47.95 31.98 -44.26
C GLN A 13 47.87 33.48 -44.58
N LEU A 14 46.93 33.90 -45.44
CA LEU A 14 46.74 35.29 -45.85
C LEU A 14 45.75 36.05 -44.97
N LEU A 15 45.06 35.36 -44.04
CA LEU A 15 44.10 35.99 -43.16
C LEU A 15 44.81 36.88 -42.12
N PRO A 16 44.31 38.11 -41.89
CA PRO A 16 44.88 39.03 -40.91
C PRO A 16 44.59 38.61 -39.46
N GLU A 17 43.54 37.81 -39.21
CA GLU A 17 43.22 37.28 -37.89
C GLU A 17 44.00 35.99 -37.57
N ALA A 18 44.29 35.77 -36.29
CA ALA A 18 44.97 34.56 -35.83
C ALA A 18 44.03 33.35 -35.91
N VAL A 19 44.31 32.44 -36.85
CA VAL A 19 43.57 31.19 -37.03
C VAL A 19 44.26 30.10 -36.21
N VAL A 20 43.48 29.40 -35.40
CA VAL A 20 43.94 28.33 -34.51
C VAL A 20 43.13 27.07 -34.77
N GLN A 21 43.81 25.95 -34.94
CA GLN A 21 43.19 24.62 -34.88
C GLN A 21 43.75 23.83 -33.72
N THR A 22 42.89 23.14 -32.99
CA THR A 22 43.26 22.20 -31.95
C THR A 22 42.61 20.84 -32.16
N ASP A 23 43.19 19.82 -31.54
CA ASP A 23 42.56 18.51 -31.41
C ASP A 23 41.50 18.47 -30.27
N ALA A 24 40.97 17.28 -29.99
CA ALA A 24 40.04 17.06 -28.89
C ALA A 24 40.60 17.42 -27.50
N LEU A 25 41.93 17.35 -27.31
CA LEU A 25 42.65 17.58 -26.06
C LEU A 25 43.23 19.01 -25.92
N TRP A 26 42.92 19.91 -26.87
CA TRP A 26 43.42 21.28 -26.95
C TRP A 26 44.89 21.41 -27.38
N GLU A 27 45.49 20.36 -27.94
CA GLU A 27 46.80 20.45 -28.57
C GLU A 27 46.69 21.24 -29.89
N ILE A 28 47.58 22.22 -30.09
CA ILE A 28 47.57 23.09 -31.27
C ILE A 28 48.10 22.32 -32.47
N THR A 29 47.22 22.04 -33.42
CA THR A 29 47.52 21.28 -34.66
C THR A 29 47.77 22.19 -35.85
N TYR A 30 47.30 23.44 -35.81
CA TYR A 30 47.58 24.46 -36.84
C TYR A 30 47.52 25.88 -36.28
N LEU A 31 48.42 26.75 -36.77
CA LEU A 31 48.43 28.19 -36.57
C LEU A 31 48.80 28.89 -37.88
N ASN A 32 48.15 30.01 -38.18
CA ASN A 32 48.60 30.89 -39.27
C ASN A 32 49.59 31.95 -38.76
N PRO A 33 50.31 32.65 -39.66
CA PRO A 33 51.32 33.65 -39.27
C PRO A 33 50.79 34.80 -38.40
N ALA A 34 49.49 35.14 -38.51
CA ALA A 34 48.86 36.17 -37.71
C ALA A 34 48.88 35.86 -36.20
N TRP A 35 49.05 34.59 -35.80
CA TRP A 35 49.30 34.22 -34.40
C TRP A 35 50.51 34.94 -33.80
N THR A 36 51.62 35.01 -34.54
CA THR A 36 52.84 35.68 -34.07
C THR A 36 52.65 37.19 -34.01
N THR A 37 51.93 37.76 -34.98
CA THR A 37 51.59 39.19 -34.97
C THR A 37 50.69 39.54 -33.78
N LEU A 38 49.71 38.68 -33.45
CA LEU A 38 48.78 38.91 -32.36
C LEU A 38 49.45 38.70 -31.00
N THR A 39 50.05 37.53 -30.77
CA THR A 39 50.47 37.09 -29.42
C THR A 39 51.95 37.34 -29.13
N GLY A 40 52.75 37.61 -30.16
CA GLY A 40 54.22 37.68 -30.09
C GLY A 40 54.91 36.32 -30.02
N HIS A 41 54.18 35.20 -29.86
CA HIS A 41 54.79 33.86 -29.85
C HIS A 41 55.05 33.37 -31.28
N ALA A 42 56.23 32.81 -31.53
CA ALA A 42 56.53 32.16 -32.81
C ALA A 42 55.59 30.97 -33.04
N VAL A 43 55.07 30.82 -34.27
CA VAL A 43 54.19 29.70 -34.66
C VAL A 43 54.86 28.36 -34.35
N GLU A 44 56.13 28.21 -34.71
CA GLU A 44 56.91 26.99 -34.53
C GLU A 44 57.11 26.62 -33.07
N ALA A 45 57.11 27.61 -32.16
CA ALA A 45 57.25 27.39 -30.72
C ALA A 45 55.93 27.06 -30.01
N ALA A 46 54.79 27.35 -30.65
CA ALA A 46 53.45 27.12 -30.12
C ALA A 46 52.79 25.85 -30.70
N LEU A 47 53.11 25.46 -31.92
CA LEU A 47 52.65 24.21 -32.53
C LEU A 47 53.02 22.99 -31.68
N GLY A 48 52.07 22.06 -31.50
CA GLY A 48 52.24 20.84 -30.70
C GLY A 48 52.18 21.05 -29.18
N ARG A 49 51.94 22.28 -28.70
CA ARG A 49 51.67 22.57 -27.28
C ARG A 49 50.17 22.67 -27.04
N SER A 50 49.75 22.53 -25.78
CA SER A 50 48.35 22.77 -25.46
C SER A 50 48.04 24.26 -25.48
N LEU A 51 46.96 24.65 -26.16
CA LEU A 51 46.47 26.04 -26.12
C LEU A 51 46.19 26.49 -24.68
N LEU A 52 45.83 25.56 -23.80
CA LEU A 52 45.58 25.82 -22.38
C LEU A 52 46.81 26.33 -21.61
N GLU A 53 48.03 26.03 -22.07
CA GLU A 53 49.27 26.53 -21.43
C GLU A 53 49.42 28.04 -21.55
N PHE A 54 48.77 28.64 -22.56
CA PHE A 54 48.78 30.07 -22.79
C PHE A 54 47.58 30.75 -22.11
N VAL A 55 46.62 30.01 -21.56
CA VAL A 55 45.43 30.59 -20.91
C VAL A 55 45.74 30.91 -19.45
N HIS A 56 45.22 32.04 -18.96
CA HIS A 56 45.31 32.37 -17.54
C HIS A 56 44.69 31.24 -16.68
N PRO A 57 45.34 30.78 -15.60
CA PRO A 57 44.86 29.63 -14.81
C PRO A 57 43.41 29.75 -14.32
N GLY A 58 42.98 30.96 -13.96
CA GLY A 58 41.61 31.25 -13.55
C GLY A 58 40.54 31.15 -14.65
N ASP A 59 40.95 31.09 -15.93
CA ASP A 59 40.05 31.09 -17.08
C ASP A 59 40.05 29.74 -17.84
N ILE A 60 40.83 28.75 -17.38
CA ILE A 60 40.89 27.40 -17.99
C ILE A 60 39.51 26.72 -17.96
N GLY A 61 38.78 26.82 -16.84
CA GLY A 61 37.42 26.29 -16.72
C GLY A 61 36.44 26.98 -17.67
N THR A 62 36.60 28.29 -17.87
CA THR A 62 35.82 29.13 -18.78
C THR A 62 36.05 28.70 -20.24
N MET A 63 37.30 28.47 -20.65
CA MET A 63 37.59 27.98 -22.00
C MET A 63 37.05 26.56 -22.23
N ARG A 64 37.20 25.66 -21.25
CA ARG A 64 36.71 24.26 -21.35
C ARG A 64 35.19 24.17 -21.38
N SER A 65 34.47 25.09 -20.74
CA SER A 65 33.02 25.19 -20.84
C SER A 65 32.56 25.83 -22.15
N GLY A 66 33.48 26.18 -23.06
CA GLY A 66 33.18 26.75 -24.37
C GLY A 66 32.79 28.22 -24.31
N MET A 67 33.18 28.95 -23.26
CA MET A 67 33.01 30.41 -23.24
C MET A 67 34.04 31.06 -24.18
N PRO A 68 33.61 32.03 -25.01
CA PRO A 68 34.45 32.53 -26.09
C PRO A 68 35.49 33.55 -25.63
N VAL A 69 35.47 34.03 -24.38
CA VAL A 69 36.36 35.11 -23.92
C VAL A 69 37.15 34.69 -22.69
N PHE A 70 38.48 34.85 -22.76
CA PHE A 70 39.42 34.50 -21.70
C PHE A 70 40.70 35.32 -21.83
N ARG A 71 41.54 35.31 -20.80
CA ARG A 71 42.87 35.92 -20.86
C ARG A 71 43.91 34.95 -21.43
N LEU A 72 44.64 35.39 -22.45
CA LEU A 72 45.77 34.67 -23.06
C LEU A 72 47.08 35.38 -22.72
N ARG A 73 48.13 34.61 -22.46
CA ARG A 73 49.48 35.07 -22.15
C ARG A 73 50.24 35.38 -23.43
N PHE A 74 50.65 36.62 -23.58
CA PHE A 74 51.43 37.10 -24.72
C PHE A 74 52.94 36.90 -24.44
N ALA A 75 53.79 37.05 -25.46
CA ALA A 75 55.23 36.82 -25.35
C ALA A 75 55.94 37.83 -24.43
N ASP A 76 55.33 39.00 -24.20
CA ASP A 76 55.75 40.00 -23.20
C ASP A 76 55.42 39.59 -21.76
N ALA A 77 54.83 38.40 -21.57
CA ALA A 77 54.36 37.82 -20.32
C ALA A 77 53.11 38.47 -19.71
N ASP A 78 52.49 39.43 -20.39
CA ASP A 78 51.22 40.01 -19.97
C ASP A 78 50.04 39.15 -20.42
N TYR A 79 48.95 39.23 -19.64
CA TYR A 79 47.68 38.59 -19.97
C TYR A 79 46.74 39.60 -20.60
N ARG A 80 46.28 39.30 -21.81
CA ARG A 80 45.32 40.15 -22.53
C ARG A 80 44.06 39.38 -22.85
N TRP A 81 42.94 40.09 -22.86
CA TRP A 81 41.65 39.48 -23.19
C TRP A 81 41.59 39.15 -24.67
N VAL A 82 41.20 37.91 -24.96
CA VAL A 82 41.00 37.43 -26.31
C VAL A 82 39.63 36.79 -26.43
N ARG A 83 39.02 36.94 -27.60
CA ARG A 83 37.84 36.20 -28.01
C ARG A 83 38.26 35.09 -28.98
N LEU A 84 37.87 33.86 -28.67
CA LEU A 84 38.07 32.68 -29.49
C LEU A 84 36.71 32.19 -30.00
N GLN A 85 36.49 32.32 -31.31
CA GLN A 85 35.33 31.76 -31.99
C GLN A 85 35.69 30.38 -32.55
N LEU A 86 35.18 29.32 -31.93
CA LEU A 86 35.48 27.94 -32.31
C LEU A 86 34.29 27.26 -32.97
N HIS A 87 34.57 26.53 -34.04
CA HIS A 87 33.67 25.57 -34.65
C HIS A 87 34.26 24.16 -34.42
N PRO A 88 33.57 23.30 -33.64
CA PRO A 88 33.99 21.92 -33.47
C PRO A 88 33.66 21.11 -34.74
N GLU A 89 34.59 20.25 -35.14
CA GLU A 89 34.36 19.19 -36.10
C GLU A 89 34.10 17.89 -35.33
N THR A 90 32.99 17.23 -35.62
CA THR A 90 32.55 16.03 -34.90
C THR A 90 32.52 14.78 -35.79
N ASP A 91 32.71 13.62 -35.18
CA ASP A 91 32.49 12.34 -35.85
C ASP A 91 30.99 12.03 -36.01
N ALA A 92 30.66 10.89 -36.63
CA ALA A 92 29.28 10.42 -36.81
C ALA A 92 28.55 10.11 -35.48
N ALA A 93 29.26 10.08 -34.35
CA ALA A 93 28.71 9.91 -33.00
C ALA A 93 28.73 11.23 -32.20
N GLU A 94 28.84 12.37 -32.89
CA GLU A 94 28.86 13.72 -32.32
C GLU A 94 30.04 13.99 -31.35
N ARG A 95 31.10 13.18 -31.39
CA ARG A 95 32.30 13.42 -30.56
C ARG A 95 33.22 14.41 -31.27
N VAL A 96 33.71 15.41 -30.54
CA VAL A 96 34.62 16.42 -31.09
C VAL A 96 35.95 15.79 -31.47
N ILE A 97 36.29 15.80 -32.76
CA ILE A 97 37.59 15.34 -33.30
C ILE A 97 38.59 16.49 -33.30
N SER A 98 38.16 17.66 -33.77
CA SER A 98 39.00 18.85 -33.89
C SER A 98 38.19 20.11 -33.61
N ARG A 99 38.87 21.22 -33.31
CA ARG A 99 38.25 22.53 -33.17
C ARG A 99 39.04 23.53 -33.99
N GLN A 100 38.36 24.26 -34.86
CA GLN A 100 38.98 25.30 -35.68
C GLN A 100 38.33 26.64 -35.36
N GLY A 101 39.13 27.67 -35.23
CA GLY A 101 38.62 28.96 -34.79
C GLY A 101 39.52 30.13 -35.06
N VAL A 102 38.97 31.31 -34.82
CA VAL A 102 39.66 32.58 -34.97
C VAL A 102 39.81 33.21 -33.59
N LEU A 103 41.04 33.63 -33.29
CA LEU A 103 41.42 34.32 -32.08
C LEU A 103 41.57 35.83 -32.37
N ILE A 104 40.89 36.65 -31.57
CA ILE A 104 40.83 38.09 -31.73
C ILE A 104 41.14 38.73 -30.38
N GLU A 105 42.14 39.61 -30.29
CA GLU A 105 42.37 40.41 -29.09
C GLU A 105 41.22 41.40 -28.90
N ILE A 106 40.69 41.47 -27.68
CA ILE A 106 39.66 42.44 -27.32
C ILE A 106 40.26 43.42 -26.31
N THR A 107 40.29 44.69 -26.69
CA THR A 107 40.75 45.78 -25.83
C THR A 107 39.64 46.31 -24.93
N GLU A 108 38.39 46.00 -25.25
CA GLU A 108 37.19 46.32 -24.48
C GLU A 108 36.23 45.12 -24.51
N VAL A 109 35.72 44.68 -23.36
CA VAL A 109 34.69 43.64 -23.33
C VAL A 109 33.39 44.27 -23.82
N THR A 110 33.14 44.18 -25.13
CA THR A 110 31.92 44.72 -25.74
C THR A 110 30.66 44.15 -25.10
N GLU A 111 29.62 44.97 -24.99
CA GLU A 111 28.30 44.62 -24.45
C GLU A 111 27.75 43.31 -25.05
N GLN A 112 28.05 43.01 -26.32
CA GLN A 112 27.67 41.76 -26.99
C GLN A 112 28.21 40.48 -26.33
N VAL A 113 29.45 40.47 -25.82
CA VAL A 113 30.01 39.29 -25.13
C VAL A 113 29.30 39.05 -23.81
N LEU A 114 29.00 40.14 -23.08
CA LEU A 114 28.25 40.06 -21.84
C LEU A 114 26.82 39.57 -22.08
N VAL A 115 26.18 40.01 -23.17
CA VAL A 115 24.87 39.52 -23.59
C VAL A 115 24.92 38.02 -23.93
N GLU A 116 25.92 37.56 -24.66
CA GLU A 116 26.05 36.15 -25.03
C GLU A 116 26.28 35.22 -23.82
N ILE A 117 27.16 35.62 -22.90
CA ILE A 117 27.41 34.90 -21.64
C ILE A 117 26.13 34.86 -20.80
N ARG A 118 25.43 36.01 -20.69
CA ARG A 118 24.16 36.11 -19.97
C ARG A 118 23.11 35.20 -20.58
N GLN A 119 22.93 35.20 -21.89
CA GLN A 119 21.96 34.35 -22.59
C GLN A 119 22.27 32.87 -22.44
N ARG A 120 23.54 32.48 -22.50
CA ARG A 120 23.94 31.09 -22.30
C ARG A 120 23.69 30.62 -20.87
N PHE A 121 24.02 31.46 -19.89
CA PHE A 121 23.74 31.18 -18.49
C PHE A 121 22.23 31.02 -18.24
N LEU A 122 21.41 31.91 -18.78
CA LEU A 122 19.95 31.83 -18.68
C LEU A 122 19.39 30.52 -19.27
N ARG A 123 19.87 30.09 -20.45
CA ARG A 123 19.44 28.82 -21.06
C ARG A 123 19.77 27.60 -20.22
N LEU A 124 20.95 27.58 -19.57
CA LEU A 124 21.32 26.47 -18.69
C LEU A 124 20.41 26.41 -17.45
N LEU A 125 20.08 27.58 -16.89
CA LEU A 125 19.15 27.66 -15.76
C LEU A 125 17.75 27.20 -16.15
N GLU A 126 17.25 27.54 -17.33
CA GLU A 126 15.93 27.11 -17.84
C GLU A 126 15.76 25.58 -17.89
N THR A 127 16.84 24.81 -18.03
CA THR A 127 16.78 23.34 -18.04
C THR A 127 16.63 22.71 -16.65
N ILE A 128 16.90 23.46 -15.58
CA ILE A 128 16.83 22.96 -14.22
C ILE A 128 15.39 23.06 -13.74
N ASP A 129 14.82 21.93 -13.34
CA ASP A 129 13.47 21.85 -12.77
C ASP A 129 13.47 22.25 -11.28
N GLY A 130 13.93 23.48 -11.02
CA GLY A 130 14.09 24.03 -9.68
C GLY A 130 14.52 25.50 -9.70
N VAL A 131 14.45 26.16 -8.56
CA VAL A 131 14.79 27.58 -8.42
C VAL A 131 16.24 27.70 -7.97
N VAL A 132 17.09 28.26 -8.82
CA VAL A 132 18.48 28.58 -8.47
C VAL A 132 18.53 29.95 -7.85
N TRP A 133 19.20 30.07 -6.71
CA TRP A 133 19.26 31.30 -5.95
C TRP A 133 20.64 31.56 -5.37
N GLU A 134 20.94 32.83 -5.12
CA GLU A 134 22.10 33.30 -4.37
C GLU A 134 21.59 34.37 -3.40
N ALA A 135 22.07 34.34 -2.16
CA ALA A 135 21.73 35.32 -1.14
C ALA A 135 22.96 35.75 -0.35
N GLU A 136 22.95 37.01 0.09
CA GLU A 136 23.99 37.60 0.93
C GLU A 136 23.36 38.23 2.17
N ILE A 137 24.05 38.11 3.30
CA ILE A 137 23.56 38.62 4.59
C ILE A 137 23.32 40.14 4.53
N GLY A 138 22.15 40.59 4.97
CA GLY A 138 21.77 42.01 4.96
C GLY A 138 21.36 42.57 3.59
N VAL A 139 21.61 41.84 2.50
CA VAL A 139 21.19 42.22 1.12
C VAL A 139 19.99 41.41 0.66
N GLY A 140 19.86 40.14 1.11
CA GLY A 140 18.82 39.23 0.66
C GLY A 140 19.22 38.49 -0.63
N ASN A 141 18.24 38.06 -1.42
CA ASN A 141 18.48 37.31 -2.65
C ASN A 141 19.14 38.18 -3.74
N THR A 142 20.45 38.05 -3.92
CA THR A 142 21.22 38.70 -4.99
C THR A 142 21.05 37.98 -6.34
N PHE A 143 20.93 36.65 -6.27
CA PHE A 143 20.60 35.62 -7.26
C PHE A 143 19.16 35.07 -7.19
N LEU A 144 18.34 35.04 -8.25
CA LEU A 144 17.09 34.27 -8.23
C LEU A 144 16.63 33.97 -9.67
N SER A 145 16.42 32.70 -9.98
CA SER A 145 16.04 32.26 -11.31
C SER A 145 14.53 32.44 -11.57
N PRO A 146 14.09 32.69 -12.83
CA PRO A 146 12.67 32.95 -13.16
C PRO A 146 11.70 31.83 -12.78
N GLN A 147 12.20 30.59 -12.60
CA GLN A 147 11.41 29.43 -12.18
C GLN A 147 10.67 29.65 -10.85
N VAL A 148 11.10 30.61 -10.04
CA VAL A 148 10.40 31.00 -8.81
C VAL A 148 8.94 31.38 -9.06
N GLU A 149 8.64 32.00 -10.21
CA GLU A 149 7.29 32.36 -10.62
C GLU A 149 6.44 31.12 -10.90
N ARG A 150 7.00 30.15 -11.60
CA ARG A 150 6.29 28.90 -11.91
C ARG A 150 6.06 28.06 -10.66
N LEU A 151 7.05 27.99 -9.77
CA LEU A 151 7.05 27.07 -8.63
C LEU A 151 6.28 27.63 -7.43
N PHE A 152 6.37 28.94 -7.18
CA PHE A 152 5.76 29.60 -6.01
C PHE A 152 4.78 30.73 -6.35
N GLY A 153 4.71 31.18 -7.61
CA GLY A 153 3.78 32.22 -8.06
C GLY A 153 4.23 33.66 -7.78
N TYR A 154 5.40 33.86 -7.17
CA TYR A 154 5.97 35.18 -6.90
C TYR A 154 6.93 35.61 -8.00
N SER A 155 6.88 36.87 -8.41
CA SER A 155 7.87 37.42 -9.33
C SER A 155 9.24 37.53 -8.68
N VAL A 156 10.29 37.54 -9.50
CA VAL A 156 11.66 37.75 -9.00
C VAL A 156 11.77 39.10 -8.28
N GLU A 157 11.11 40.13 -8.79
CA GLU A 157 11.08 41.47 -8.19
C GLU A 157 10.34 41.47 -6.85
N GLU A 158 9.20 40.78 -6.76
CA GLU A 158 8.43 40.65 -5.51
C GLU A 158 9.26 39.97 -4.42
N TRP A 159 9.95 38.89 -4.77
CA TRP A 159 10.80 38.16 -3.82
C TRP A 159 12.00 39.00 -3.36
N ARG A 160 12.63 39.72 -4.28
CA ARG A 160 13.83 40.54 -3.97
C ARG A 160 13.53 41.87 -3.29
N ALA A 161 12.28 42.33 -3.32
CA ALA A 161 11.89 43.58 -2.68
C ALA A 161 12.08 43.56 -1.15
N ASP A 162 12.10 42.37 -0.55
CA ASP A 162 12.28 42.17 0.89
C ASP A 162 13.41 41.17 1.16
N PRO A 163 14.52 41.57 1.83
CA PRO A 163 15.57 40.65 2.27
C PRO A 163 15.09 39.53 3.21
N GLY A 164 13.95 39.74 3.89
CA GLY A 164 13.29 38.77 4.75
C GLY A 164 12.26 37.89 4.04
N PHE A 165 12.07 38.02 2.71
CA PHE A 165 10.95 37.41 1.99
C PHE A 165 10.85 35.90 2.23
N TRP A 166 11.97 35.17 2.09
CA TRP A 166 12.01 33.73 2.33
C TRP A 166 11.54 33.39 3.76
N ARG A 167 12.09 34.06 4.78
CA ARG A 167 11.74 33.84 6.20
C ARG A 167 10.25 34.10 6.47
N ALA A 168 9.65 35.06 5.79
CA ALA A 168 8.23 35.40 5.93
C ALA A 168 7.29 34.38 5.26
N HIS A 169 7.77 33.58 4.31
CA HIS A 169 6.98 32.65 3.52
C HIS A 169 7.26 31.17 3.81
N VAL A 170 8.29 30.85 4.61
CA VAL A 170 8.43 29.52 5.21
C VAL A 170 7.24 29.26 6.16
N HIS A 171 6.72 28.04 6.11
CA HIS A 171 5.59 27.63 6.94
C HIS A 171 5.92 27.80 8.43
N PRO A 172 5.00 28.33 9.27
CA PRO A 172 5.27 28.63 10.68
C PRO A 172 5.88 27.48 11.48
N ASP A 173 5.36 26.26 11.30
CA ASP A 173 5.86 25.05 11.95
C ASP A 173 7.33 24.70 11.62
N ASP A 174 7.82 25.09 10.44
CA ASP A 174 9.15 24.72 9.95
C ASP A 174 10.15 25.87 10.15
N LEU A 175 9.65 27.09 10.43
CA LEU A 175 10.43 28.32 10.46
C LEU A 175 11.55 28.28 11.51
N GLU A 176 11.25 27.81 12.73
CA GLU A 176 12.23 27.77 13.81
C GLU A 176 13.45 26.90 13.44
N ALA A 177 13.19 25.69 12.94
CA ALA A 177 14.25 24.78 12.52
C ALA A 177 15.02 25.30 11.29
N ALA A 178 14.31 25.92 10.34
CA ALA A 178 14.90 26.50 9.15
C ALA A 178 15.84 27.67 9.49
N LEU A 179 15.46 28.55 10.42
CA LEU A 179 16.28 29.69 10.86
C LEU A 179 17.59 29.25 11.52
N VAL A 180 17.57 28.18 12.32
CA VAL A 180 18.81 27.64 12.93
C VAL A 180 19.84 27.25 11.88
N ILE A 181 19.40 26.62 10.79
CA ILE A 181 20.27 26.20 9.68
C ILE A 181 20.75 27.40 8.88
N ASP A 182 19.85 28.33 8.56
CA ASP A 182 20.13 29.54 7.79
C ASP A 182 21.14 30.46 8.51
N ASP A 183 20.93 30.70 9.81
CA ASP A 183 21.81 31.53 10.63
C ASP A 183 23.19 30.87 10.81
N ALA A 184 23.26 29.54 10.94
CA ALA A 184 24.52 28.82 10.99
C ALA A 184 25.32 28.94 9.67
N ALA A 185 24.63 28.91 8.53
CA ALA A 185 25.25 29.08 7.22
C ALA A 185 25.83 30.50 7.03
N TYR A 186 25.12 31.54 7.47
CA TYR A 186 25.63 32.91 7.43
C TYR A 186 26.83 33.15 8.36
N ASN A 187 26.90 32.45 9.49
CA ASN A 187 28.00 32.55 10.45
C ASN A 187 29.13 31.52 10.22
N ALA A 188 29.12 30.84 9.07
CA ALA A 188 30.09 29.81 8.76
C ALA A 188 31.53 30.37 8.71
N THR A 189 32.48 29.60 9.28
CA THR A 189 33.92 29.92 9.25
C THR A 189 34.64 29.36 8.03
N HIS A 190 33.98 28.45 7.31
CA HIS A 190 34.50 27.80 6.10
C HIS A 190 33.34 27.39 5.18
N SER A 191 33.63 27.29 3.89
CA SER A 191 32.64 26.90 2.88
C SER A 191 32.22 25.43 3.05
N HIS A 192 30.92 25.16 3.06
CA HIS A 192 30.36 23.81 3.19
C HIS A 192 29.00 23.69 2.50
N ALA A 193 28.64 22.46 2.12
CA ALA A 193 27.32 22.15 1.57
C ALA A 193 26.38 21.65 2.68
N TYR A 194 25.11 21.96 2.56
CA TYR A 194 24.06 21.51 3.47
C TYR A 194 22.75 21.31 2.70
N GLU A 195 21.84 20.57 3.31
CA GLU A 195 20.51 20.33 2.77
C GLU A 195 19.49 20.62 3.86
N MET A 196 18.35 21.18 3.45
CA MET A 196 17.20 21.32 4.33
C MET A 196 15.91 21.06 3.55
N SER A 197 14.89 20.59 4.27
CA SER A 197 13.55 20.39 3.72
C SER A 197 12.56 21.17 4.55
N TYR A 198 11.73 21.97 3.90
CA TYR A 198 10.76 22.85 4.57
C TYR A 198 9.56 23.10 3.66
N ARG A 199 8.44 23.49 4.27
CA ARG A 199 7.27 23.96 3.54
C ARG A 199 7.39 25.45 3.27
N LEU A 200 7.16 25.85 2.02
CA LEU A 200 7.04 27.25 1.61
C LEU A 200 5.60 27.54 1.19
N ILE A 201 5.07 28.69 1.55
CA ILE A 201 3.72 29.14 1.20
C ILE A 201 3.81 29.93 -0.11
N ALA A 202 3.24 29.37 -1.19
CA ALA A 202 3.14 30.02 -2.49
C ALA A 202 2.14 31.19 -2.48
N LYS A 203 2.21 32.07 -3.48
CA LYS A 203 1.34 33.27 -3.61
C LYS A 203 -0.14 32.95 -3.60
N SER A 204 -0.53 31.76 -4.08
CA SER A 204 -1.91 31.29 -4.06
C SER A 204 -2.38 30.80 -2.68
N GLY A 205 -1.52 30.81 -1.66
CA GLY A 205 -1.72 30.17 -0.36
C GLY A 205 -1.46 28.66 -0.34
N LYS A 206 -1.05 28.06 -1.46
CA LYS A 206 -0.71 26.63 -1.54
C LYS A 206 0.61 26.39 -0.79
N VAL A 207 0.64 25.33 0.02
CA VAL A 207 1.89 24.85 0.64
C VAL A 207 2.66 23.99 -0.37
N VAL A 208 3.92 24.33 -0.58
CA VAL A 208 4.87 23.61 -1.45
C VAL A 208 5.97 23.03 -0.56
N TRP A 209 6.22 21.72 -0.65
CA TRP A 209 7.37 21.11 0.00
C TRP A 209 8.61 21.38 -0.83
N VAL A 210 9.59 22.04 -0.21
CA VAL A 210 10.85 22.40 -0.82
C VAL A 210 11.96 21.54 -0.23
N ARG A 211 12.74 20.91 -1.10
CA ARG A 211 14.06 20.38 -0.79
C ARG A 211 15.09 21.37 -1.30
N ASP A 212 15.85 21.97 -0.40
CA ASP A 212 16.82 23.02 -0.71
C ASP A 212 18.23 22.47 -0.56
N LEU A 213 18.98 22.48 -1.66
CA LEU A 213 20.36 22.04 -1.74
C LEU A 213 21.26 23.26 -1.75
N CYS A 214 21.96 23.50 -0.65
CA CYS A 214 22.63 24.77 -0.38
C CYS A 214 24.14 24.60 -0.22
N ARG A 215 24.87 25.69 -0.46
CA ARG A 215 26.27 25.83 -0.11
C ARG A 215 26.54 27.21 0.47
N ALA A 216 27.06 27.23 1.69
CA ALA A 216 27.66 28.43 2.26
C ALA A 216 29.05 28.63 1.62
N VAL A 217 29.30 29.85 1.14
CA VAL A 217 30.57 30.25 0.53
C VAL A 217 31.18 31.37 1.37
N VAL A 218 32.37 31.09 1.90
CA VAL A 218 33.14 31.97 2.77
C VAL A 218 34.37 32.43 2.01
N GLU A 219 34.49 33.74 1.77
CA GLU A 219 35.60 34.38 1.06
C GLU A 219 36.26 35.47 1.93
N PRO A 220 37.59 35.51 2.06
CA PRO A 220 38.28 36.53 2.87
C PRO A 220 37.95 37.96 2.40
N GLY A 221 37.49 38.80 3.33
CA GLY A 221 37.18 40.20 3.06
C GLY A 221 35.82 40.44 2.38
N ARG A 222 34.97 39.42 2.28
CA ARG A 222 33.58 39.54 1.79
C ARG A 222 32.59 38.94 2.80
N PRO A 223 31.35 39.45 2.86
CA PRO A 223 30.29 38.78 3.61
C PRO A 223 30.02 37.38 3.06
N ASN A 224 29.62 36.48 3.95
CA ASN A 224 29.26 35.11 3.57
C ASN A 224 28.03 35.14 2.66
N ARG A 225 28.09 34.34 1.59
CA ARG A 225 27.00 34.15 0.65
C ARG A 225 26.53 32.70 0.65
N MET A 226 25.27 32.50 0.29
CA MET A 226 24.69 31.18 0.13
C MET A 226 24.22 31.04 -1.30
N ILE A 227 24.57 29.93 -1.93
CA ILE A 227 24.05 29.54 -3.23
C ILE A 227 23.25 28.27 -3.07
N GLY A 228 22.12 28.16 -3.74
CA GLY A 228 21.26 27.00 -3.57
C GLY A 228 20.34 26.70 -4.75
N LEU A 229 19.71 25.54 -4.65
CA LEU A 229 18.70 25.03 -5.57
C LEU A 229 17.51 24.52 -4.77
N MET A 230 16.36 25.19 -4.93
CA MET A 230 15.08 24.75 -4.38
C MET A 230 14.38 23.83 -5.37
N ILE A 231 14.02 22.63 -4.92
CA ILE A 231 13.32 21.61 -5.70
C ILE A 231 11.94 21.37 -5.06
N ASP A 232 10.87 21.39 -5.87
CA ASP A 232 9.54 21.00 -5.42
C ASP A 232 9.47 19.48 -5.25
N VAL A 233 9.26 19.04 -4.01
CA VAL A 233 9.08 17.61 -3.65
C VAL A 233 7.67 17.33 -3.14
N THR A 234 6.70 18.21 -3.41
CA THR A 234 5.31 18.12 -2.93
C THR A 234 4.64 16.83 -3.39
N GLN A 235 4.77 16.47 -4.67
CA GLN A 235 4.17 15.25 -5.20
C GLN A 235 4.74 14.01 -4.49
N GLN A 236 6.06 13.94 -4.36
CA GLN A 236 6.74 12.84 -3.67
C GLN A 236 6.29 12.74 -2.21
N LYS A 237 6.24 13.86 -1.49
CA LYS A 237 5.81 13.89 -0.08
C LYS A 237 4.34 13.52 0.10
N ASN A 238 3.46 13.93 -0.80
CA ASN A 238 2.05 13.54 -0.76
C ASN A 238 1.88 12.03 -0.99
N THR A 239 2.61 11.45 -1.95
CA THR A 239 2.57 10.00 -2.19
C THR A 239 3.08 9.20 -0.98
N GLU A 240 4.18 9.65 -0.35
CA GLU A 240 4.71 9.04 0.88
C GLU A 240 3.67 9.08 2.02
N LEU A 241 3.02 10.23 2.23
CA LEU A 241 1.99 10.40 3.25
C LEU A 241 0.71 9.60 2.96
N GLU A 242 0.31 9.49 1.69
CA GLU A 242 -0.82 8.67 1.27
C GLU A 242 -0.56 7.18 1.48
N LEU A 243 0.65 6.71 1.17
CA LEU A 243 1.07 5.34 1.44
C LEU A 243 0.99 5.03 2.93
N LEU A 244 1.58 5.88 3.77
CA LEU A 244 1.52 5.74 5.23
C LEU A 244 0.08 5.75 5.77
N ARG A 245 -0.78 6.64 5.25
CA ARG A 245 -2.21 6.70 5.65
C ARG A 245 -2.98 5.47 5.19
N SER A 246 -2.65 4.91 4.03
CA SER A 246 -3.24 3.68 3.50
C SER A 246 -2.83 2.48 4.35
N GLU A 247 -1.53 2.31 4.63
CA GLU A 247 -1.01 1.26 5.50
C GLU A 247 -1.63 1.32 6.90
N ASN A 248 -1.72 2.52 7.49
CA ASN A 248 -2.32 2.71 8.80
C ASN A 248 -3.84 2.38 8.77
N ARG A 249 -4.54 2.72 7.68
CA ARG A 249 -5.96 2.37 7.50
C ARG A 249 -6.18 0.86 7.37
N TYR A 250 -5.33 0.16 6.61
CA TYR A 250 -5.40 -1.30 6.50
C TYR A 250 -5.07 -1.98 7.84
N SER A 251 -4.08 -1.46 8.58
CA SER A 251 -3.74 -1.91 9.93
C SER A 251 -4.90 -1.69 10.92
N LEU A 252 -5.54 -0.52 10.90
CA LEU A 252 -6.68 -0.20 11.78
C LEU A 252 -7.95 -0.99 11.44
N ALA A 253 -8.27 -1.20 10.16
CA ALA A 253 -9.41 -2.03 9.75
C ALA A 253 -9.24 -3.49 10.18
N THR A 254 -7.99 -3.96 10.14
CA THR A 254 -7.57 -5.30 10.56
C THR A 254 -7.59 -5.47 12.08
N LEU A 255 -7.04 -4.51 12.83
CA LEU A 255 -7.01 -4.53 14.29
C LEU A 255 -8.40 -4.28 14.91
N GLY A 256 -9.24 -3.48 14.26
CA GLY A 256 -10.59 -3.14 14.74
C GLY A 256 -11.57 -4.31 14.75
N SER A 257 -11.39 -5.33 13.90
CA SER A 257 -12.22 -6.55 13.90
C SER A 257 -11.80 -7.60 14.93
N ASN A 258 -10.66 -7.40 15.61
CA ASN A 258 -10.05 -8.39 16.49
C ASN A 258 -9.82 -9.76 15.81
N ASP A 259 -9.57 -9.73 14.50
CA ASP A 259 -9.34 -10.91 13.65
C ASP A 259 -7.87 -11.35 13.71
N GLY A 260 -7.62 -12.65 13.55
CA GLY A 260 -6.30 -13.19 13.26
C GLY A 260 -5.96 -12.98 11.79
N ILE A 261 -4.75 -12.52 11.47
CA ILE A 261 -4.33 -12.25 10.09
C ILE A 261 -3.42 -13.34 9.63
N TRP A 262 -3.52 -13.68 8.36
CA TRP A 262 -2.68 -14.68 7.75
C TRP A 262 -2.32 -14.29 6.32
N TYR A 263 -1.13 -14.70 5.91
CA TYR A 263 -0.59 -14.54 4.57
C TYR A 263 0.11 -15.85 4.20
N TRP A 264 -0.15 -16.35 3.01
CA TRP A 264 0.39 -17.61 2.53
C TRP A 264 1.08 -17.38 1.20
N ASP A 265 2.39 -17.62 1.19
CA ASP A 265 3.14 -17.75 -0.05
C ASP A 265 2.96 -19.17 -0.60
N LEU A 266 2.21 -19.29 -1.69
CA LEU A 266 1.89 -20.60 -2.29
C LEU A 266 3.05 -21.16 -3.11
N ARG A 267 4.09 -20.36 -3.40
CA ARG A 267 5.28 -20.81 -4.12
C ARG A 267 6.25 -21.52 -3.18
N THR A 268 6.41 -21.01 -1.97
CA THR A 268 7.27 -21.59 -0.93
C THR A 268 6.49 -22.50 0.04
N ASP A 269 5.17 -22.45 -0.01
CA ASP A 269 4.25 -23.10 0.93
C ASP A 269 4.43 -22.64 2.39
N ALA A 270 4.82 -21.36 2.58
CA ALA A 270 5.01 -20.74 3.88
C ALA A 270 3.76 -19.94 4.30
N LEU A 271 3.15 -20.35 5.42
CA LEU A 271 2.01 -19.67 6.02
C LEU A 271 2.46 -18.79 7.18
N HIS A 272 2.34 -17.49 7.00
CA HIS A 272 2.55 -16.47 8.02
C HIS A 272 1.22 -16.17 8.73
N VAL A 273 1.22 -16.16 10.06
CA VAL A 273 0.04 -15.89 10.88
C VAL A 273 0.35 -14.86 11.96
N SER A 274 -0.61 -14.00 12.29
CA SER A 274 -0.45 -13.01 13.36
C SER A 274 -0.58 -13.64 14.75
N GLY A 275 -0.09 -12.94 15.78
CA GLY A 275 -0.29 -13.37 17.16
C GLY A 275 -1.78 -13.52 17.55
N ARG A 276 -2.67 -12.72 16.94
CA ARG A 276 -4.12 -12.86 17.17
C ARG A 276 -4.67 -14.16 16.58
N PHE A 277 -4.17 -14.59 15.42
CA PHE A 277 -4.54 -15.91 14.85
C PHE A 277 -4.22 -17.02 15.85
N HIS A 278 -3.00 -17.03 16.40
CA HIS A 278 -2.60 -17.99 17.43
C HIS A 278 -3.52 -17.95 18.65
N GLN A 279 -3.86 -16.76 19.15
CA GLN A 279 -4.80 -16.62 20.26
C GLN A 279 -6.18 -17.22 19.98
N ILE A 280 -6.73 -17.05 18.76
CA ILE A 280 -8.04 -17.61 18.38
C ILE A 280 -8.02 -19.14 18.45
N VAL A 281 -6.96 -19.79 17.97
CA VAL A 281 -6.82 -21.26 18.01
C VAL A 281 -6.13 -21.76 19.30
N GLY A 282 -5.83 -20.87 20.23
CA GLY A 282 -5.19 -21.18 21.51
C GLY A 282 -3.72 -21.58 21.42
N LEU A 283 -3.07 -21.40 20.27
CA LEU A 283 -1.63 -21.59 20.13
C LEU A 283 -0.90 -20.47 20.90
N GLY A 284 0.18 -20.83 21.59
CA GLY A 284 1.00 -19.85 22.33
C GLY A 284 1.81 -18.94 21.40
N SER A 285 2.75 -18.17 21.96
CA SER A 285 3.70 -17.29 21.26
C SER A 285 4.77 -18.05 20.44
N GLY A 286 4.38 -19.14 19.78
CA GLY A 286 5.29 -19.94 18.94
C GLY A 286 5.60 -19.24 17.62
N ASP A 287 6.28 -19.96 16.73
CA ASP A 287 6.65 -19.42 15.42
C ASP A 287 5.41 -18.96 14.63
N HIS A 288 5.47 -17.73 14.14
CA HIS A 288 4.43 -17.11 13.33
C HIS A 288 4.50 -17.52 11.86
N VAL A 289 5.41 -18.43 11.51
CA VAL A 289 5.62 -18.95 10.16
C VAL A 289 5.57 -20.47 10.22
N HIS A 290 4.73 -21.07 9.37
CA HIS A 290 4.51 -22.51 9.32
C HIS A 290 4.78 -23.01 7.90
N ASP A 291 5.71 -23.96 7.77
CA ASP A 291 5.95 -24.65 6.50
C ASP A 291 4.81 -25.66 6.25
N GLY A 292 4.35 -25.75 5.00
CA GLY A 292 3.25 -26.63 4.65
C GLY A 292 1.90 -26.05 5.09
N GLY A 293 1.53 -24.88 4.59
CA GLY A 293 0.39 -24.10 5.10
C GLY A 293 -0.91 -24.89 5.19
N TRP A 294 -1.22 -25.71 4.19
CA TRP A 294 -2.40 -26.60 4.24
C TRP A 294 -2.29 -27.65 5.33
N SER A 295 -1.13 -28.30 5.45
CA SER A 295 -0.89 -29.35 6.44
C SER A 295 -1.02 -28.83 7.86
N PHE A 296 -0.59 -27.59 8.10
CA PHE A 296 -0.81 -26.90 9.37
C PHE A 296 -2.30 -26.63 9.62
N LEU A 297 -3.00 -26.01 8.67
CA LEU A 297 -4.44 -25.71 8.81
C LEU A 297 -5.29 -26.97 8.97
N GLU A 298 -4.99 -28.05 8.25
CA GLU A 298 -5.71 -29.32 8.30
C GLU A 298 -5.66 -29.98 9.69
N GLN A 299 -4.58 -29.78 10.44
CA GLN A 299 -4.46 -30.25 11.83
C GLN A 299 -5.39 -29.48 12.78
N LEU A 300 -5.65 -28.20 12.48
CA LEU A 300 -6.57 -27.37 13.24
C LEU A 300 -8.03 -27.69 12.89
N ILE A 301 -8.34 -28.10 11.66
CA ILE A 301 -9.72 -28.34 11.21
C ILE A 301 -10.27 -29.65 11.78
N ASP A 302 -11.48 -29.59 12.35
CA ASP A 302 -12.25 -30.77 12.75
C ASP A 302 -12.38 -31.79 11.61
N PRO A 303 -12.19 -33.10 11.83
CA PRO A 303 -12.15 -34.09 10.76
C PRO A 303 -13.38 -34.11 9.87
N GLU A 304 -14.56 -33.78 10.41
CA GLU A 304 -15.81 -33.75 9.65
C GLU A 304 -15.89 -32.53 8.71
N ASP A 305 -15.19 -31.44 9.03
CA ASP A 305 -15.18 -30.20 8.24
C ASP A 305 -14.09 -30.20 7.15
N ARG A 306 -13.06 -31.06 7.26
CA ARG A 306 -11.89 -31.06 6.37
C ARG A 306 -12.24 -31.13 4.88
N VAL A 307 -13.13 -32.05 4.49
CA VAL A 307 -13.50 -32.24 3.08
C VAL A 307 -14.13 -30.98 2.50
N ARG A 308 -15.04 -30.35 3.27
CA ARG A 308 -15.75 -29.14 2.87
C ARG A 308 -14.81 -27.94 2.78
N VAL A 309 -13.96 -27.75 3.79
CA VAL A 309 -12.97 -26.66 3.82
C VAL A 309 -11.93 -26.83 2.71
N GLN A 310 -11.46 -28.06 2.48
CA GLN A 310 -10.55 -28.40 1.40
C GLN A 310 -11.15 -28.06 0.03
N ALA A 311 -12.40 -28.46 -0.20
CA ALA A 311 -13.10 -28.16 -1.44
C ALA A 311 -13.26 -26.65 -1.66
N ALA A 312 -13.62 -25.90 -0.60
CA ALA A 312 -13.78 -24.45 -0.66
C ALA A 312 -12.47 -23.74 -1.02
N TYR A 313 -11.35 -24.07 -0.37
CA TYR A 313 -10.08 -23.40 -0.68
C TYR A 313 -9.59 -23.78 -2.08
N ARG A 314 -9.68 -25.07 -2.47
CA ARG A 314 -9.23 -25.52 -3.81
C ARG A 314 -10.04 -24.86 -4.92
N ARG A 315 -11.35 -24.71 -4.72
CA ARG A 315 -12.20 -23.99 -5.66
C ARG A 315 -11.73 -22.54 -5.83
N HIS A 316 -11.38 -21.86 -4.75
CA HIS A 316 -10.86 -20.50 -4.84
C HIS A 316 -9.50 -20.42 -5.56
N LEU A 317 -8.54 -21.27 -5.20
CA LEU A 317 -7.21 -21.29 -5.85
C LEU A 317 -7.27 -21.66 -7.34
N SER A 318 -8.32 -22.35 -7.79
CA SER A 318 -8.56 -22.62 -9.20
C SER A 318 -9.19 -21.45 -9.98
N GLY A 319 -9.45 -20.31 -9.33
CA GLY A 319 -10.10 -19.14 -9.95
C GLY A 319 -11.63 -19.27 -10.11
N ASN A 320 -12.23 -20.38 -9.66
CA ASN A 320 -13.66 -20.69 -9.82
C ASN A 320 -14.57 -20.04 -8.74
N SER A 321 -14.01 -19.21 -7.86
CA SER A 321 -14.75 -18.38 -6.91
C SER A 321 -13.98 -17.09 -6.64
N PRO A 322 -14.56 -15.91 -6.89
CA PRO A 322 -13.88 -14.63 -6.64
C PRO A 322 -13.71 -14.33 -5.14
N ASN A 323 -14.58 -14.88 -4.29
CA ASN A 323 -14.54 -14.69 -2.85
C ASN A 323 -14.32 -16.03 -2.15
N PHE A 324 -13.35 -16.10 -1.24
CA PHE A 324 -13.15 -17.23 -0.35
C PHE A 324 -13.54 -16.86 1.08
N SER A 325 -14.53 -17.59 1.60
CA SER A 325 -14.94 -17.53 2.99
C SER A 325 -15.59 -18.86 3.36
N VAL A 326 -15.17 -19.43 4.49
CA VAL A 326 -15.69 -20.71 4.96
C VAL A 326 -15.70 -20.74 6.48
N ASP A 327 -16.85 -21.09 7.05
CA ASP A 327 -16.99 -21.36 8.48
C ASP A 327 -16.65 -22.80 8.77
N PHE A 328 -15.89 -23.07 9.82
CA PHE A 328 -15.59 -24.42 10.28
C PHE A 328 -15.23 -24.47 11.76
N ARG A 329 -15.23 -25.68 12.31
CA ARG A 329 -14.79 -25.95 13.67
C ARG A 329 -13.28 -26.19 13.68
N ALA A 330 -12.57 -25.39 14.46
CA ALA A 330 -11.14 -25.54 14.71
C ALA A 330 -10.87 -26.11 16.11
N PHE A 331 -9.90 -27.01 16.22
CA PHE A 331 -9.36 -27.47 17.50
C PHE A 331 -8.59 -26.33 18.16
N HIS A 332 -9.07 -25.92 19.32
CA HIS A 332 -8.36 -25.02 20.21
C HIS A 332 -7.36 -25.81 21.06
N ALA A 333 -6.16 -25.28 21.29
CA ALA A 333 -5.09 -26.00 22.02
C ALA A 333 -5.48 -26.44 23.46
N ALA A 334 -6.47 -25.78 24.05
CA ALA A 334 -7.08 -26.17 25.34
C ALA A 334 -8.01 -27.41 25.27
N GLY A 335 -8.12 -28.09 24.13
CA GLY A 335 -8.91 -29.33 23.97
C GLY A 335 -10.40 -29.11 23.72
N ARG A 336 -10.82 -27.91 23.30
CA ARG A 336 -12.20 -27.58 22.90
C ARG A 336 -12.28 -27.24 21.42
N LEU A 337 -13.47 -27.26 20.84
CA LEU A 337 -13.72 -26.74 19.50
C LEU A 337 -14.12 -25.26 19.56
N VAL A 338 -13.66 -24.48 18.58
CA VAL A 338 -14.08 -23.09 18.35
C VAL A 338 -14.59 -22.95 16.92
N TRP A 339 -15.67 -22.18 16.75
CA TRP A 339 -16.19 -21.85 15.42
C TRP A 339 -15.42 -20.66 14.87
N VAL A 340 -14.81 -20.84 13.71
CA VAL A 340 -14.02 -19.80 13.05
C VAL A 340 -14.50 -19.57 11.63
N ASN A 341 -14.42 -18.33 11.18
CA ASN A 341 -14.55 -17.98 9.77
C ASN A 341 -13.16 -17.76 9.19
N TRP A 342 -12.79 -18.55 8.19
CA TRP A 342 -11.57 -18.35 7.43
C TRP A 342 -11.92 -17.73 6.08
N ARG A 343 -11.38 -16.54 5.82
CA ARG A 343 -11.64 -15.80 4.59
C ARG A 343 -10.37 -15.19 4.05
N GLY A 344 -10.30 -15.01 2.74
CA GLY A 344 -9.14 -14.45 2.08
C GLY A 344 -9.33 -14.30 0.58
N LEU A 345 -8.29 -13.76 -0.05
CA LEU A 345 -8.20 -13.55 -1.49
C LEU A 345 -6.86 -14.07 -1.98
N ALA A 346 -6.89 -14.78 -3.11
CA ALA A 346 -5.71 -15.23 -3.83
C ALA A 346 -5.28 -14.21 -4.88
N GLU A 347 -3.97 -13.99 -4.97
CA GLU A 347 -3.32 -13.27 -6.05
C GLU A 347 -2.88 -14.28 -7.13
N PHE A 348 -3.12 -13.95 -8.39
CA PHE A 348 -2.83 -14.82 -9.52
C PHE A 348 -1.78 -14.19 -10.44
N GLU A 349 -0.79 -14.99 -10.85
CA GLU A 349 0.16 -14.67 -11.91
C GLU A 349 0.00 -15.72 -13.02
N ASP A 350 -0.23 -15.29 -14.26
CA ASP A 350 -0.47 -16.18 -15.41
C ASP A 350 -1.57 -17.25 -15.19
N GLY A 351 -2.62 -16.88 -14.43
CA GLY A 351 -3.73 -17.78 -14.11
C GLY A 351 -3.45 -18.80 -12.99
N VAL A 352 -2.26 -18.75 -12.39
CA VAL A 352 -1.87 -19.60 -11.25
C VAL A 352 -1.89 -18.78 -9.97
N ALA A 353 -2.53 -19.28 -8.92
CA ALA A 353 -2.51 -18.64 -7.61
C ALA A 353 -1.10 -18.70 -7.01
N VAL A 354 -0.51 -17.54 -6.70
CA VAL A 354 0.87 -17.43 -6.18
C VAL A 354 0.94 -17.03 -4.72
N ARG A 355 -0.08 -16.31 -4.23
CA ARG A 355 -0.20 -15.86 -2.84
C ARG A 355 -1.65 -15.85 -2.43
N MET A 356 -1.88 -15.93 -1.13
CA MET A 356 -3.22 -15.77 -0.56
C MET A 356 -3.13 -15.06 0.79
N ALA A 357 -4.01 -14.09 1.04
CA ALA A 357 -4.03 -13.36 2.31
C ALA A 357 -5.45 -13.15 2.80
N GLY A 358 -5.62 -13.04 4.11
CA GLY A 358 -6.92 -12.78 4.67
C GLY A 358 -6.96 -12.78 6.18
N SER A 359 -8.13 -13.12 6.72
CA SER A 359 -8.36 -13.14 8.16
C SER A 359 -9.03 -14.43 8.64
N LEU A 360 -8.85 -14.71 9.93
CA LEU A 360 -9.51 -15.74 10.71
C LEU A 360 -10.26 -15.03 11.84
N SER A 361 -11.58 -15.17 11.86
CA SER A 361 -12.42 -14.59 12.91
C SER A 361 -12.91 -15.69 13.86
N ASP A 362 -12.88 -15.43 15.16
CA ASP A 362 -13.68 -16.22 16.12
C ASP A 362 -15.15 -15.77 16.01
N LEU A 363 -16.04 -16.71 15.69
CA LEU A 363 -17.46 -16.39 15.52
C LEU A 363 -18.19 -16.15 16.84
N ALA A 364 -17.65 -16.62 17.98
CA ALA A 364 -18.19 -16.31 19.30
C ALA A 364 -17.94 -14.84 19.68
N ASP A 365 -16.76 -14.31 19.34
CA ASP A 365 -16.38 -12.92 19.61
C ASP A 365 -17.20 -11.90 18.79
N ARG A 366 -17.81 -12.34 17.68
CA ARG A 366 -18.67 -11.48 16.85
C ARG A 366 -20.04 -11.19 17.44
N GLY A 367 -20.44 -11.85 18.54
CA GLY A 367 -21.58 -11.49 19.38
C GLY A 367 -22.98 -11.49 18.74
N SER A 368 -23.13 -11.64 17.41
CA SER A 368 -24.42 -11.51 16.72
C SER A 368 -25.06 -12.84 16.33
N SER A 369 -24.29 -13.94 16.32
CA SER A 369 -24.72 -15.21 15.70
C SER A 369 -24.81 -16.39 16.67
N TYR A 370 -24.43 -16.21 17.94
CA TYR A 370 -24.46 -17.24 18.97
C TYR A 370 -25.07 -16.70 20.26
N ASP A 371 -25.77 -17.58 20.99
CA ASP A 371 -26.37 -17.30 22.28
C ASP A 371 -25.31 -17.37 23.39
N ALA A 372 -25.17 -16.30 24.16
CA ALA A 372 -24.12 -16.15 25.17
C ALA A 372 -24.22 -17.16 26.33
N LEU A 373 -25.41 -17.69 26.63
CA LEU A 373 -25.62 -18.61 27.74
C LEU A 373 -25.30 -20.06 27.37
N THR A 374 -25.73 -20.48 26.19
CA THR A 374 -25.66 -21.88 25.73
C THR A 374 -24.53 -22.14 24.74
N SER A 375 -23.93 -21.07 24.17
CA SER A 375 -22.99 -21.16 23.04
C SER A 375 -23.58 -21.79 21.78
N LEU A 376 -24.91 -21.92 21.70
CA LEU A 376 -25.59 -22.39 20.50
C LEU A 376 -25.74 -21.26 19.48
N PRO A 377 -25.80 -21.57 18.18
CA PRO A 377 -26.28 -20.67 17.14
C PRO A 377 -27.53 -19.88 17.56
N GLY A 378 -27.56 -18.59 17.24
CA GLY A 378 -28.70 -17.70 17.44
C GLY A 378 -29.57 -17.59 16.19
N ARG A 379 -30.55 -16.68 16.24
CA ARG A 379 -31.54 -16.48 15.17
C ARG A 379 -30.92 -16.23 13.78
N PRO A 380 -29.87 -15.39 13.62
CA PRO A 380 -29.32 -15.09 12.30
C PRO A 380 -28.73 -16.32 11.59
N LEU A 381 -27.87 -17.07 12.28
CA LEU A 381 -27.21 -18.26 11.70
C LEU A 381 -28.22 -19.35 11.32
N PHE A 382 -29.26 -19.55 12.15
CA PHE A 382 -30.33 -20.51 11.84
C PHE A 382 -31.09 -20.14 10.55
N ARG A 383 -31.44 -18.85 10.39
CA ARG A 383 -32.16 -18.35 9.21
C ARG A 383 -31.32 -18.46 7.96
N ASP A 384 -30.05 -18.09 8.02
CA ASP A 384 -29.13 -18.16 6.89
C ASP A 384 -28.92 -19.61 6.44
N ARG A 385 -28.79 -20.55 7.38
CA ARG A 385 -28.65 -21.98 7.06
C ARG A 385 -29.91 -22.53 6.40
N LEU A 386 -31.09 -22.21 6.93
CA LEU A 386 -32.36 -22.63 6.35
C LEU A 386 -32.56 -22.05 4.94
N ALA A 387 -32.25 -20.77 4.73
CA ALA A 387 -32.31 -20.13 3.42
C ALA A 387 -31.39 -20.83 2.39
N ASN A 388 -30.18 -21.22 2.80
CA ASN A 388 -29.25 -21.94 1.95
C ASN A 388 -29.78 -23.32 1.54
N LEU A 389 -30.36 -24.10 2.47
CA LEU A 389 -30.97 -25.39 2.15
C LEU A 389 -32.16 -25.25 1.21
N MET A 390 -32.99 -24.22 1.40
CA MET A 390 -34.10 -23.92 0.49
C MET A 390 -33.61 -23.60 -0.93
N ALA A 391 -32.55 -22.81 -1.06
CA ALA A 391 -31.96 -22.49 -2.36
C ALA A 391 -31.39 -23.75 -3.06
N LEU A 392 -30.74 -24.64 -2.31
CA LEU A 392 -30.25 -25.93 -2.83
C LEU A 392 -31.40 -26.80 -3.34
N GLN A 393 -32.49 -26.90 -2.57
CA GLN A 393 -33.68 -27.66 -2.96
C GLN A 393 -34.35 -27.10 -4.22
N GLN A 394 -34.45 -25.76 -4.35
CA GLN A 394 -35.01 -25.11 -5.53
C GLN A 394 -34.15 -25.33 -6.78
N ASN A 395 -32.82 -25.27 -6.65
CA ASN A 395 -31.90 -25.49 -7.76
C ASN A 395 -31.90 -26.94 -8.26
N GLU A 396 -32.12 -27.92 -7.38
CA GLU A 396 -32.29 -29.32 -7.81
C GLU A 396 -33.63 -29.55 -8.51
N ALA A 397 -34.72 -28.95 -8.00
CA ALA A 397 -36.03 -29.04 -8.63
C ALA A 397 -36.05 -28.44 -10.05
N ALA A 398 -35.22 -27.43 -10.33
CA ALA A 398 -35.09 -26.82 -11.64
C ALA A 398 -34.27 -27.67 -12.65
N ASN A 399 -33.43 -28.60 -12.17
CA ASN A 399 -32.46 -29.35 -12.98
C ASN A 399 -32.79 -30.86 -13.14
N GLY A 400 -33.92 -31.34 -12.62
CA GLY A 400 -34.26 -32.77 -12.58
C GLY A 400 -35.41 -33.21 -13.51
N ASP A 401 -35.20 -34.29 -14.27
CA ASP A 401 -36.15 -34.93 -15.21
C ASP A 401 -37.34 -35.68 -14.55
N GLY A 402 -37.77 -35.28 -13.35
CA GLY A 402 -38.98 -35.82 -12.70
C GLY A 402 -38.91 -37.28 -12.21
N VAL A 403 -37.75 -37.94 -12.27
CA VAL A 403 -37.54 -39.29 -11.71
C VAL A 403 -36.97 -39.18 -10.28
N PRO A 404 -37.62 -39.75 -9.25
CA PRO A 404 -37.09 -39.73 -7.89
C PRO A 404 -35.79 -40.53 -7.84
N THR A 405 -34.68 -39.89 -7.49
CA THR A 405 -33.39 -40.56 -7.34
C THR A 405 -32.94 -40.55 -5.88
N THR A 406 -31.94 -41.37 -5.54
CA THR A 406 -31.26 -41.33 -4.24
C THR A 406 -30.65 -39.96 -3.90
N ARG A 407 -30.59 -39.02 -4.86
CA ARG A 407 -30.22 -37.61 -4.62
C ARG A 407 -31.32 -36.79 -3.95
N ASP A 408 -32.60 -37.16 -4.07
CA ASP A 408 -33.71 -36.41 -3.45
C ASP A 408 -33.57 -36.35 -1.93
N LYS A 409 -32.99 -37.40 -1.31
CA LYS A 409 -32.75 -37.43 0.13
C LYS A 409 -31.64 -36.45 0.56
N ALA A 410 -30.71 -36.07 -0.31
CA ALA A 410 -29.58 -35.19 0.01
C ALA A 410 -30.01 -33.71 0.15
N THR A 411 -31.11 -33.30 -0.49
CA THR A 411 -31.65 -31.93 -0.39
C THR A 411 -32.90 -31.81 0.46
N MET A 412 -33.46 -32.91 0.95
CA MET A 412 -34.51 -32.86 1.95
C MET A 412 -33.97 -32.44 3.32
N PHE A 413 -34.67 -31.52 3.96
CA PHE A 413 -34.42 -31.07 5.33
C PHE A 413 -35.72 -31.04 6.14
N ALA A 414 -35.61 -30.87 7.45
CA ALA A 414 -36.74 -30.63 8.33
C ALA A 414 -36.42 -29.56 9.40
N VAL A 415 -37.43 -28.77 9.76
CA VAL A 415 -37.35 -27.69 10.75
C VAL A 415 -38.14 -28.10 11.98
N LEU A 416 -37.50 -28.07 13.14
CA LEU A 416 -38.10 -28.34 14.44
C LEU A 416 -38.04 -27.06 15.27
N LEU A 417 -39.18 -26.65 15.84
CA LEU A 417 -39.28 -25.63 16.87
C LEU A 417 -39.62 -26.29 18.20
N LEU A 418 -38.93 -25.90 19.27
CA LEU A 418 -39.02 -26.49 20.59
C LEU A 418 -39.21 -25.42 21.67
N ASP A 419 -40.11 -25.68 22.60
CA ASP A 419 -40.39 -24.87 23.78
C ASP A 419 -40.34 -25.75 25.03
N LEU A 420 -39.57 -25.36 26.05
CA LEU A 420 -39.44 -26.16 27.27
C LEU A 420 -40.68 -26.05 28.16
N ASN A 421 -41.24 -27.21 28.48
CA ASN A 421 -42.42 -27.29 29.32
C ASN A 421 -42.10 -26.89 30.75
N GLY A 422 -42.82 -25.88 31.26
CA GLY A 422 -42.76 -25.47 32.66
C GLY A 422 -41.48 -24.72 33.06
N PHE A 423 -40.69 -24.21 32.11
CA PHE A 423 -39.43 -23.51 32.41
C PHE A 423 -39.61 -22.31 33.35
N LYS A 424 -40.70 -21.54 33.16
CA LYS A 424 -41.05 -20.45 34.08
C LYS A 424 -41.21 -20.92 35.52
N ALA A 425 -41.87 -22.05 35.76
CA ALA A 425 -42.03 -22.60 37.10
C ALA A 425 -40.69 -23.03 37.72
N VAL A 426 -39.74 -23.48 36.91
CA VAL A 426 -38.38 -23.78 37.39
C VAL A 426 -37.69 -22.50 37.87
N ASN A 427 -37.79 -21.41 37.11
CA ASN A 427 -37.24 -20.11 37.52
C ASN A 427 -37.93 -19.57 38.77
N ASP A 428 -39.25 -19.66 38.84
CA ASP A 428 -40.03 -19.14 39.97
C ASP A 428 -39.76 -19.94 41.27
N ASN A 429 -39.55 -21.25 41.17
CA ASN A 429 -39.34 -22.13 42.34
C ASN A 429 -37.87 -22.22 42.78
N TYR A 430 -36.92 -22.20 41.85
CA TYR A 430 -35.49 -22.48 42.12
C TYR A 430 -34.54 -21.33 41.75
N GLY A 431 -35.06 -20.27 41.14
CA GLY A 431 -34.31 -19.07 40.73
C GLY A 431 -33.66 -19.18 39.35
N HIS A 432 -33.38 -18.01 38.76
CA HIS A 432 -32.83 -17.88 37.40
C HIS A 432 -31.52 -18.64 37.18
N HIS A 433 -30.65 -18.71 38.17
CA HIS A 433 -29.38 -19.45 38.07
C HIS A 433 -29.56 -20.97 37.88
N VAL A 434 -30.66 -21.56 38.37
CA VAL A 434 -31.02 -22.97 38.12
C VAL A 434 -31.60 -23.09 36.72
N GLY A 435 -32.43 -22.15 36.29
CA GLY A 435 -32.92 -22.08 34.92
C GLY A 435 -31.81 -21.97 33.88
N ASP A 436 -30.81 -21.12 34.12
CA ASP A 436 -29.67 -20.93 33.23
C ASP A 436 -28.86 -22.22 33.06
N ARG A 437 -28.59 -22.93 34.18
CA ARG A 437 -27.92 -24.23 34.14
C ARG A 437 -28.78 -25.31 33.48
N LEU A 438 -30.11 -25.26 33.66
CA LEU A 438 -31.03 -26.15 32.96
C LEU A 438 -30.94 -25.92 31.44
N LEU A 439 -30.97 -24.67 30.98
CA LEU A 439 -30.84 -24.33 29.56
C LEU A 439 -29.51 -24.82 28.97
N GLN A 440 -28.41 -24.70 29.71
CA GLN A 440 -27.11 -25.24 29.30
C GLN A 440 -27.11 -26.77 29.20
N GLN A 441 -27.78 -27.48 30.12
CA GLN A 441 -27.90 -28.95 30.03
C GLN A 441 -28.83 -29.39 28.90
N VAL A 442 -29.93 -28.66 28.67
CA VAL A 442 -30.83 -28.88 27.53
C VAL A 442 -30.08 -28.71 26.22
N ALA A 443 -29.28 -27.65 26.07
CA ALA A 443 -28.45 -27.42 24.89
C ALA A 443 -27.53 -28.61 24.59
N ARG A 444 -26.75 -29.05 25.58
CA ARG A 444 -25.85 -30.21 25.44
C ARG A 444 -26.60 -31.50 25.10
N ARG A 445 -27.77 -31.70 25.72
CA ARG A 445 -28.59 -32.87 25.48
C ARG A 445 -29.17 -32.85 24.07
N LEU A 446 -29.64 -31.70 23.59
CA LEU A 446 -30.08 -31.50 22.21
C LEU A 446 -28.97 -31.81 21.21
N GLU A 447 -27.78 -31.25 21.40
CA GLU A 447 -26.62 -31.51 20.54
C GLU A 447 -26.27 -33.00 20.49
N SER A 448 -26.37 -33.73 21.60
CA SER A 448 -26.12 -35.17 21.63
C SER A 448 -27.20 -36.02 20.92
N CYS A 449 -28.38 -35.45 20.67
CA CYS A 449 -29.48 -36.16 20.01
C CYS A 449 -29.46 -36.03 18.48
N VAL A 450 -28.67 -35.10 17.94
CA VAL A 450 -28.63 -34.78 16.52
C VAL A 450 -27.28 -35.14 15.90
N ARG A 451 -27.21 -35.18 14.58
CA ARG A 451 -25.94 -35.37 13.86
C ARG A 451 -25.18 -34.05 13.81
N ALA A 452 -23.88 -34.11 13.59
CA ALA A 452 -23.05 -32.91 13.46
C ALA A 452 -23.40 -32.05 12.23
N VAL A 453 -24.06 -32.63 11.22
CA VAL A 453 -24.60 -31.89 10.06
C VAL A 453 -25.89 -31.13 10.39
N ASP A 454 -26.56 -31.48 11.49
CA ASP A 454 -27.79 -30.83 11.93
C ASP A 454 -27.43 -29.59 12.76
N LEU A 455 -28.27 -28.55 12.70
CA LEU A 455 -28.04 -27.31 13.44
C LEU A 455 -28.99 -27.22 14.64
N VAL A 456 -28.44 -27.12 15.84
CA VAL A 456 -29.20 -26.74 17.05
C VAL A 456 -29.00 -25.25 17.29
N ALA A 457 -30.08 -24.50 17.50
CA ALA A 457 -30.04 -23.07 17.77
C ALA A 457 -30.89 -22.72 18.99
N ARG A 458 -30.49 -21.67 19.72
CA ARG A 458 -31.32 -21.07 20.77
C ARG A 458 -31.89 -19.75 20.28
N MET A 459 -33.21 -19.63 20.27
CA MET A 459 -33.89 -18.44 19.78
C MET A 459 -34.04 -17.37 20.86
N GLY A 460 -33.88 -17.75 22.13
CA GLY A 460 -33.99 -16.89 23.31
C GLY A 460 -34.96 -17.47 24.33
N GLY A 461 -34.85 -17.09 25.60
CA GLY A 461 -35.69 -17.67 26.66
C GLY A 461 -35.52 -19.19 26.75
N ASP A 462 -36.63 -19.92 26.65
CA ASP A 462 -36.75 -21.37 26.65
C ASP A 462 -36.97 -21.99 25.25
N GLU A 463 -36.81 -21.19 24.20
CA GLU A 463 -37.02 -21.62 22.81
C GLU A 463 -35.74 -22.12 22.14
N PHE A 464 -35.82 -23.32 21.57
CA PHE A 464 -34.76 -23.94 20.77
C PHE A 464 -35.29 -24.33 19.40
N ASN A 465 -34.43 -24.25 18.39
CA ASN A 465 -34.73 -24.75 17.05
C ASN A 465 -33.72 -25.82 16.66
N VAL A 466 -34.17 -26.80 15.86
CA VAL A 466 -33.30 -27.79 15.24
C VAL A 466 -33.57 -27.83 13.74
N LEU A 467 -32.52 -27.75 12.94
CA LEU A 467 -32.56 -27.94 11.49
C LEU A 467 -31.89 -29.27 11.17
N LEU A 468 -32.67 -30.23 10.68
CA LEU A 468 -32.19 -31.54 10.30
C LEU A 468 -31.89 -31.57 8.80
N GLU A 469 -30.68 -31.95 8.41
CA GLU A 469 -30.22 -31.95 7.03
C GLU A 469 -30.21 -33.36 6.43
N SER A 470 -30.41 -33.46 5.10
CA SER A 470 -30.40 -34.72 4.34
C SER A 470 -31.31 -35.81 4.94
N ILE A 471 -32.52 -35.44 5.33
CA ILE A 471 -33.43 -36.29 6.10
C ILE A 471 -34.82 -36.38 5.45
N ASP A 472 -35.35 -37.60 5.37
CA ASP A 472 -36.72 -37.81 4.87
C ASP A 472 -37.78 -37.54 5.97
N PRO A 473 -39.05 -37.29 5.61
CA PRO A 473 -40.09 -36.93 6.58
C PRO A 473 -40.32 -37.97 7.70
N ALA A 474 -40.16 -39.26 7.40
CA ALA A 474 -40.36 -40.33 8.37
C ALA A 474 -39.20 -40.39 9.37
N GLU A 475 -37.95 -40.29 8.89
CA GLU A 475 -36.76 -40.22 9.72
C GLU A 475 -36.75 -38.96 10.59
N ALA A 476 -37.20 -37.82 10.05
CA ALA A 476 -37.33 -36.56 10.80
C ALA A 476 -38.33 -36.68 11.95
N ARG A 477 -39.47 -37.36 11.73
CA ARG A 477 -40.46 -37.63 12.79
C ARG A 477 -39.87 -38.51 13.90
N ASN A 478 -39.16 -39.58 13.53
CA ASN A 478 -38.51 -40.46 14.50
C ASN A 478 -37.44 -39.71 15.30
N ARG A 479 -36.66 -38.85 14.65
CA ARG A 479 -35.66 -38.01 15.33
C ARG A 479 -36.31 -37.01 16.31
N ALA A 480 -37.40 -36.36 15.91
CA ALA A 480 -38.15 -35.47 16.79
C ALA A 480 -38.67 -36.19 18.05
N GLN A 481 -39.17 -37.42 17.90
CA GLN A 481 -39.61 -38.25 19.03
C GLN A 481 -38.45 -38.67 19.95
N GLN A 482 -37.29 -39.00 19.39
CA GLN A 482 -36.08 -39.29 20.17
C GLN A 482 -35.62 -38.08 20.96
N ILE A 483 -35.63 -36.90 20.34
CA ILE A 483 -35.30 -35.63 21.02
C ILE A 483 -36.28 -35.38 22.17
N ALA A 484 -37.60 -35.50 21.94
CA ALA A 484 -38.60 -35.30 22.98
C ALA A 484 -38.40 -36.25 24.16
N ALA A 485 -38.14 -37.54 23.89
CA ALA A 485 -37.89 -38.55 24.91
C ALA A 485 -36.61 -38.25 25.72
N ALA A 486 -35.53 -37.85 25.04
CA ALA A 486 -34.28 -37.48 25.71
C ALA A 486 -34.45 -36.25 26.60
N LEU A 487 -35.18 -35.23 26.12
CA LEU A 487 -35.44 -34.02 26.91
C LEU A 487 -36.36 -34.27 28.10
N ALA A 488 -37.25 -35.25 28.04
CA ALA A 488 -38.12 -35.60 29.16
C ALA A 488 -37.38 -36.27 30.34
N ALA A 489 -36.14 -36.75 30.14
CA ALA A 489 -35.36 -37.35 31.22
C ALA A 489 -35.00 -36.30 32.31
N PRO A 490 -34.90 -36.68 33.59
CA PRO A 490 -34.57 -35.74 34.66
C PRO A 490 -33.23 -35.00 34.45
N TYR A 491 -33.16 -33.77 34.94
CA TYR A 491 -31.95 -32.94 34.96
C TYR A 491 -31.50 -32.75 36.40
N VAL A 492 -30.22 -33.03 36.67
CA VAL A 492 -29.62 -32.78 37.98
C VAL A 492 -28.88 -31.45 37.90
N VAL A 493 -29.43 -30.43 38.56
CA VAL A 493 -28.91 -29.05 38.53
C VAL A 493 -28.53 -28.63 39.95
N GLY A 494 -27.28 -28.90 40.32
CA GLY A 494 -26.80 -28.74 41.70
C GLY A 494 -27.46 -29.78 42.60
N GLU A 495 -28.19 -29.33 43.62
CA GLU A 495 -28.92 -30.20 44.57
C GLU A 495 -30.36 -30.50 44.14
N HIS A 496 -30.82 -29.92 43.02
CA HIS A 496 -32.19 -30.06 42.55
C HIS A 496 -32.28 -31.06 41.40
N THR A 497 -33.35 -31.88 41.41
CA THR A 497 -33.75 -32.68 40.26
C THR A 497 -34.97 -32.02 39.61
N VAL A 498 -34.81 -31.59 38.36
CA VAL A 498 -35.86 -30.91 37.59
C VAL A 498 -36.29 -31.81 36.44
N ILE A 499 -37.60 -31.87 36.19
CA ILE A 499 -38.16 -32.54 35.02
C ILE A 499 -38.77 -31.47 34.12
N SER A 500 -38.19 -31.28 32.94
CA SER A 500 -38.68 -30.32 31.95
C SER A 500 -38.53 -30.95 30.56
N GLY A 501 -39.63 -31.49 30.04
CA GLY A 501 -39.71 -31.96 28.65
C GLY A 501 -39.81 -30.77 27.68
N ALA A 502 -40.01 -31.06 26.40
CA ALA A 502 -40.24 -30.03 25.38
C ALA A 502 -41.48 -30.35 24.56
N SER A 503 -42.15 -29.29 24.10
CA SER A 503 -43.15 -29.36 23.04
C SER A 503 -42.47 -29.05 21.72
N ILE A 504 -42.61 -29.93 20.72
CA ILE A 504 -41.87 -29.88 19.46
C ILE A 504 -42.84 -29.81 18.27
N GLY A 505 -42.68 -28.79 17.44
CA GLY A 505 -43.34 -28.67 16.15
C GLY A 505 -42.39 -29.01 15.01
N LEU A 506 -42.79 -29.92 14.12
CA LEU A 506 -41.98 -30.40 12.99
C LEU A 506 -42.60 -29.99 11.65
N VAL A 507 -41.80 -29.43 10.75
CA VAL A 507 -42.15 -29.22 9.33
C VAL A 507 -41.08 -29.86 8.45
N SER A 508 -41.50 -30.62 7.44
CA SER A 508 -40.58 -31.16 6.44
C SER A 508 -40.52 -30.26 5.22
N SER A 509 -39.35 -30.21 4.57
CA SER A 509 -39.16 -29.62 3.24
C SER A 509 -40.08 -30.22 2.15
N ALA A 510 -40.70 -31.38 2.40
CA ALA A 510 -41.74 -31.95 1.55
C ALA A 510 -42.96 -31.04 1.37
N SER A 511 -43.23 -30.14 2.32
CA SER A 511 -44.31 -29.15 2.23
C SER A 511 -44.06 -28.05 1.18
N ARG A 512 -42.81 -27.92 0.68
CA ARG A 512 -42.40 -26.96 -0.37
C ARG A 512 -42.85 -25.52 -0.10
N LEU A 513 -42.72 -25.06 1.14
CA LEU A 513 -43.07 -23.69 1.50
C LEU A 513 -42.10 -22.70 0.86
N ALA A 514 -42.60 -21.50 0.54
CA ALA A 514 -41.90 -20.54 -0.30
C ALA A 514 -40.77 -19.80 0.43
N THR A 515 -40.95 -19.50 1.71
CA THR A 515 -40.02 -18.65 2.47
C THR A 515 -39.58 -19.28 3.79
N VAL A 516 -38.44 -18.83 4.31
CA VAL A 516 -37.95 -19.18 5.66
C VAL A 516 -39.03 -18.92 6.71
N ASP A 517 -39.72 -17.79 6.63
CA ASP A 517 -40.75 -17.40 7.60
C ASP A 517 -41.98 -18.31 7.54
N ASP A 518 -42.31 -18.88 6.38
CA ASP A 518 -43.41 -19.85 6.27
C ASP A 518 -43.06 -21.17 6.97
N TYR A 519 -41.83 -21.66 6.83
CA TYR A 519 -41.36 -22.84 7.57
C TYR A 519 -41.39 -22.61 9.09
N LEU A 520 -40.90 -21.46 9.54
CA LEU A 520 -40.92 -21.12 10.97
C LEU A 520 -42.36 -20.99 11.50
N ARG A 521 -43.26 -20.33 10.77
CA ARG A 521 -44.68 -20.18 11.16
C ARG A 521 -45.41 -21.52 11.20
N ALA A 522 -45.16 -22.40 10.23
CA ALA A 522 -45.73 -23.74 10.18
C ALA A 522 -45.23 -24.60 11.36
N ALA A 523 -43.94 -24.52 11.69
CA ALA A 523 -43.35 -25.27 12.80
C ALA A 523 -43.85 -24.74 14.15
N ASP A 524 -44.01 -23.43 14.29
CA ASP A 524 -44.58 -22.79 15.48
C ASP A 524 -46.04 -23.23 15.70
N THR A 525 -46.84 -23.24 14.62
CA THR A 525 -48.23 -23.73 14.67
C THR A 525 -48.30 -25.19 15.12
N ALA A 526 -47.42 -26.04 14.60
CA ALA A 526 -47.32 -27.43 15.03
C ALA A 526 -46.87 -27.53 16.50
N MET A 527 -45.88 -26.75 16.92
CA MET A 527 -45.38 -26.73 18.30
C MET A 527 -46.48 -26.33 19.30
N TYR A 528 -47.29 -25.33 18.95
CA TYR A 528 -48.43 -24.92 19.78
C TYR A 528 -49.45 -26.05 19.95
N GLN A 529 -49.73 -26.81 18.88
CA GLN A 529 -50.58 -28.00 18.98
C GLN A 529 -49.94 -29.11 19.83
N ALA A 530 -48.62 -29.27 19.76
CA ALA A 530 -47.86 -30.24 20.54
C ALA A 530 -47.95 -30.00 22.06
N LYS A 531 -48.13 -28.74 22.51
CA LYS A 531 -48.35 -28.40 23.93
C LYS A 531 -49.59 -29.08 24.53
N SER A 532 -50.55 -29.48 23.70
CA SER A 532 -51.78 -30.15 24.13
C SER A 532 -51.75 -31.68 23.99
N GLN A 533 -50.66 -32.26 23.45
CA GLN A 533 -50.53 -33.69 23.16
C GLN A 533 -49.63 -34.41 24.17
N SER A 534 -49.95 -35.68 24.47
CA SER A 534 -49.19 -36.49 25.43
C SER A 534 -47.76 -36.84 24.99
N LEU A 535 -47.49 -36.85 23.67
CA LEU A 535 -46.18 -37.19 23.11
C LEU A 535 -45.25 -35.98 22.93
N GLY A 536 -45.75 -34.75 23.11
CA GLY A 536 -44.97 -33.53 22.97
C GLY A 536 -44.40 -33.27 21.57
N VAL A 537 -44.86 -33.97 20.53
CA VAL A 537 -44.42 -33.78 19.14
C VAL A 537 -45.63 -33.70 18.20
N CYS A 538 -45.75 -32.61 17.43
CA CYS A 538 -46.73 -32.48 16.36
C CYS A 538 -46.04 -32.21 15.03
N VAL A 539 -46.59 -32.74 13.94
CA VAL A 539 -46.09 -32.55 12.58
C VAL A 539 -47.08 -31.68 11.82
N PHE A 540 -46.59 -30.59 11.23
CA PHE A 540 -47.38 -29.76 10.33
C PHE A 540 -47.77 -30.56 9.08
N GLN A 541 -49.05 -30.53 8.71
CA GLN A 541 -49.60 -31.24 7.56
C GLN A 541 -49.74 -30.34 6.35
#